data_AF-A0A7C1EM69-F1
#
_entry.id   AF-A0A7C1EM69-F1
#
_cell.length_a   1.000
_cell.length_b   1.000
_cell.length_c   1.000
_cell.angle_alpha   90.00
_cell.angle_beta   90.00
_cell.angle_gamma   90.00
#
_symmetry.space_group_name_H-M   'P 1'
#
loop_
_entity.id
_entity.type
_entity.pdbx_description
1 polymer ?
#
loop_
_entity_poly.entity_id
_entity_poly.type
_entity_poly.pdbx_seq_one_letter_code
_entity_poly.pdbx_strand_id
1 'polypeptide(L)'
;MEHWVIAVLIGAAFGLVIGVKIARDSHRKQPVRGSIAQVFHYLACAGLASMLPFIIAGIVVGLRFLALFGTAVGFLALTAVFLLVYAGFEQVSGTPSAAR
;
A
#
# COMPACT_ATOMS: atom_id res chain seq x y z
N MET A 1 -23.68 -2.14 -3.36
CA MET A 1 -22.46 -2.94 -3.07
C MET A 1 -21.60 -3.11 -4.31
N GLU A 2 -22.17 -3.43 -5.48
CA GLU A 2 -21.40 -3.66 -6.72
C GLU A 2 -20.46 -2.51 -7.11
N HIS A 3 -20.95 -1.26 -7.16
CA HIS A 3 -20.11 -0.10 -7.50
C HIS A 3 -18.93 0.09 -6.54
N TRP A 4 -19.12 -0.22 -5.27
CA TRP A 4 -18.06 -0.16 -4.27
C TRP A 4 -17.00 -1.22 -4.52
N VAL A 5 -17.42 -2.47 -4.78
CA VAL A 5 -16.49 -3.56 -5.12
C VAL A 5 -15.71 -3.25 -6.40
N ILE A 6 -16.38 -2.72 -7.44
CA ILE A 6 -15.72 -2.33 -8.69
C ILE A 6 -14.65 -1.27 -8.44
N ALA A 7 -14.96 -0.21 -7.69
CA ALA A 7 -13.99 0.82 -7.37
C ALA A 7 -12.79 0.26 -6.57
N VAL A 8 -13.03 -0.62 -5.60
CA VAL A 8 -11.98 -1.29 -4.83
C VAL A 8 -11.10 -2.16 -5.72
N LEU A 9 -11.68 -2.94 -6.64
CA LEU A 9 -10.93 -3.78 -7.56
C LEU A 9 -10.07 -2.95 -8.53
N ILE A 10 -10.60 -1.85 -9.05
CA ILE A 10 -9.83 -0.90 -9.87
C ILE A 10 -8.68 -0.32 -9.04
N GLY A 11 -8.98 0.17 -7.83
CA GLY A 11 -7.99 0.66 -6.88
C GLY A 11 -6.85 -0.33 -6.65
N ALA A 12 -7.19 -1.55 -6.27
CA ALA A 12 -6.24 -2.62 -5.98
C ALA A 12 -5.44 -3.03 -7.21
N ALA A 13 -6.04 -3.13 -8.40
CA ALA A 13 -5.34 -3.51 -9.62
C ALA A 13 -4.29 -2.46 -10.02
N PHE A 14 -4.68 -1.18 -10.09
CA PHE A 14 -3.76 -0.10 -10.42
C PHE A 14 -2.72 0.11 -9.30
N GLY A 15 -3.15 0.06 -8.05
CA GLY A 15 -2.28 0.19 -6.90
C GLY A 15 -1.26 -0.94 -6.80
N LEU A 16 -1.60 -2.17 -7.16
CA LEU A 16 -0.64 -3.27 -7.23
C LEU A 16 0.42 -3.02 -8.30
N VAL A 17 0.01 -2.67 -9.52
CA VAL A 17 0.95 -2.41 -10.64
C VAL A 17 1.89 -1.24 -10.31
N ILE A 18 1.33 -0.12 -9.84
CA ILE A 18 2.09 1.08 -9.49
C ILE A 18 2.94 0.82 -8.24
N GLY A 19 2.38 0.19 -7.22
CA GLY A 19 3.04 -0.14 -5.96
C GLY A 19 4.23 -1.07 -6.15
N VAL A 20 4.11 -2.10 -6.99
CA VAL A 20 5.24 -2.98 -7.35
C VAL A 20 6.37 -2.18 -8.03
N LYS A 21 6.02 -1.23 -8.91
CA LYS A 21 7.01 -0.36 -9.55
C LYS A 21 7.70 0.56 -8.53
N ILE A 22 6.93 1.18 -7.62
CA ILE A 22 7.46 2.02 -6.53
C ILE A 22 8.37 1.20 -5.61
N ALA A 23 7.94 0.01 -5.20
CA ALA A 23 8.71 -0.86 -4.33
C ALA A 23 10.02 -1.32 -4.98
N ARG A 24 10.02 -1.62 -6.29
CA ARG A 24 11.23 -1.93 -7.06
C ARG A 24 12.19 -0.74 -7.13
N ASP A 25 11.69 0.46 -7.40
CA ASP A 25 12.53 1.67 -7.43
C ASP A 25 13.10 2.01 -6.06
N SER A 26 12.27 1.91 -5.01
CA SER A 26 12.67 2.07 -3.62
C SER A 26 13.76 1.07 -3.23
N HIS A 27 13.59 -0.22 -3.57
CA HIS A 27 14.56 -1.26 -3.28
C HIS A 27 15.90 -1.06 -4.01
N ARG A 28 15.89 -0.49 -5.22
CA ARG A 28 17.13 -0.15 -5.95
C ARG A 28 17.93 0.96 -5.26
N LYS A 29 17.25 1.90 -4.60
CA LYS A 29 17.87 3.01 -3.86
C LYS A 29 18.31 2.58 -2.47
N GLN A 30 17.46 1.84 -1.76
CA GLN A 30 17.70 1.32 -0.43
C GLN A 30 17.26 -0.15 -0.38
N PRO A 31 18.19 -1.11 -0.48
CA PRO A 31 17.85 -2.51 -0.58
C PRO A 31 17.27 -3.03 0.74
N VAL A 32 16.00 -3.42 0.68
CA VAL A 32 15.32 -4.15 1.76
C VAL A 32 15.92 -5.55 1.87
N ARG A 33 16.48 -5.89 3.04
CA ARG A 33 17.04 -7.22 3.31
C ARG A 33 15.99 -8.09 4.02
N GLY A 34 15.88 -9.35 3.62
CA GLY A 34 14.92 -10.31 4.16
C GLY A 34 13.70 -10.51 3.26
N SER A 35 13.41 -11.77 2.90
CA SER A 35 12.34 -12.15 1.96
C SER A 35 10.95 -11.73 2.46
N ILE A 36 10.69 -11.89 3.75
CA ILE A 36 9.39 -11.53 4.36
C ILE A 36 9.24 -10.00 4.44
N ALA A 37 10.27 -9.29 4.92
CA ALA A 37 10.25 -7.82 4.97
C ALA A 37 10.02 -7.21 3.58
N GLN A 38 10.65 -7.77 2.55
CA GLN A 38 10.44 -7.33 1.17
C GLN A 38 8.98 -7.49 0.72
N VAL A 39 8.31 -8.59 1.06
CA VAL A 39 6.89 -8.77 0.71
C VAL A 39 6.01 -7.71 1.37
N PHE A 40 6.23 -7.43 2.66
CA PHE A 40 5.45 -6.41 3.37
C PHE A 40 5.73 -4.99 2.87
N HIS A 41 6.96 -4.69 2.46
CA HIS A 41 7.28 -3.42 1.79
C HIS A 41 6.50 -3.27 0.48
N TYR A 42 6.46 -4.32 -0.34
CA TYR A 42 5.71 -4.31 -1.60
C TYR A 42 4.21 -4.14 -1.37
N LEU A 43 3.66 -4.84 -0.38
CA LEU A 43 2.24 -4.72 0.01
C LEU A 43 1.92 -3.32 0.54
N ALA A 44 2.81 -2.70 1.32
CA ALA A 44 2.64 -1.33 1.78
C ALA A 44 2.65 -0.33 0.61
N CYS A 45 3.60 -0.44 -0.31
CA CYS A 45 3.63 0.40 -1.52
C CYS A 45 2.38 0.23 -2.37
N ALA A 46 1.88 -1.01 -2.52
CA ALA A 46 0.63 -1.30 -3.23
C ALA A 46 -0.60 -0.71 -2.53
N GLY A 47 -0.69 -0.85 -1.20
CA GLY A 47 -1.78 -0.29 -0.40
C GLY A 47 -1.89 1.22 -0.54
N LEU A 48 -0.78 1.94 -0.40
CA LEU A 48 -0.75 3.39 -0.61
C LEU A 48 -1.09 3.78 -2.05
N ALA A 49 -0.48 3.11 -3.03
CA ALA A 49 -0.72 3.39 -4.44
C ALA A 49 -2.17 3.10 -4.88
N SER A 50 -2.90 2.25 -4.14
CA SER A 50 -4.30 1.92 -4.43
C SER A 50 -5.28 3.04 -4.09
N MET A 51 -4.91 3.97 -3.18
CA MET A 51 -5.82 4.99 -2.67
C MET A 51 -6.30 5.94 -3.77
N LEU A 52 -5.38 6.47 -4.58
CA LEU A 52 -5.73 7.47 -5.60
C LEU A 52 -6.59 6.87 -6.73
N PRO A 53 -6.24 5.72 -7.34
CA PRO A 53 -7.09 5.09 -8.34
C PRO A 53 -8.45 4.66 -7.78
N PHE A 54 -8.51 4.18 -6.53
CA PHE A 54 -9.78 3.90 -5.85
C PHE A 54 -10.65 5.15 -5.72
N ILE A 55 -10.09 6.28 -5.24
CA ILE A 55 -10.83 7.53 -5.06
C ILE A 55 -11.38 8.03 -6.40
N ILE A 56 -10.55 8.02 -7.45
CA ILE A 56 -10.96 8.44 -8.80
C ILE A 56 -12.09 7.53 -9.32
N ALA A 57 -11.90 6.20 -9.29
CA ALA A 57 -12.91 5.25 -9.73
C ALA A 57 -14.21 5.38 -8.93
N GLY A 58 -14.08 5.55 -7.62
CA GLY A 58 -15.19 5.73 -6.70
C GLY A 58 -16.00 7.00 -6.96
N ILE A 59 -15.34 8.12 -7.29
CA ILE A 59 -16.01 9.36 -7.71
C ILE A 59 -16.77 9.13 -9.03
N VAL A 60 -16.14 8.47 -10.00
CA VAL A 60 -16.75 8.19 -11.32
C VAL A 60 -18.01 7.31 -11.21
N VAL A 61 -17.99 6.30 -10.33
CA VAL A 61 -19.16 5.42 -10.11
C VAL A 61 -20.14 5.98 -9.06
N GLY A 62 -19.95 7.21 -8.59
CA GLY A 62 -20.89 7.91 -7.71
C GLY A 62 -20.91 7.45 -6.25
N LEU A 63 -19.78 6.97 -5.71
CA LEU A 63 -19.70 6.60 -4.29
C LEU A 63 -19.87 7.82 -3.37
N ARG A 64 -20.58 7.60 -2.26
CA ARG A 64 -20.77 8.63 -1.22
C ARG A 64 -19.44 8.91 -0.53
N PHE A 65 -19.28 10.15 -0.06
CA PHE A 65 -18.07 10.60 0.65
C PHE A 65 -17.65 9.66 1.78
N LEU A 66 -18.60 9.19 2.61
CA LEU A 66 -18.30 8.29 3.72
C LEU A 66 -17.69 6.95 3.26
N ALA A 67 -18.14 6.41 2.12
CA ALA A 67 -17.59 5.19 1.55
C ALA A 67 -16.18 5.41 0.97
N LEU A 68 -15.98 6.53 0.27
CA LEU A 68 -14.67 6.93 -0.25
C LEU A 68 -13.65 7.13 0.88
N PHE A 69 -13.99 8.00 1.83
CA PHE A 69 -13.13 8.33 2.95
C PHE A 69 -12.87 7.13 3.85
N GLY A 70 -13.91 6.38 4.23
CA GLY A 70 -13.76 5.19 5.08
C GLY A 70 -12.87 4.12 4.44
N THR A 71 -13.05 3.85 3.14
CA THR A 71 -12.22 2.86 2.44
C THR A 71 -10.79 3.35 2.24
N ALA A 72 -10.58 4.64 1.95
CA ALA A 72 -9.23 5.23 1.86
C ALA A 72 -8.49 5.16 3.20
N VAL A 73 -9.16 5.49 4.31
CA VAL A 73 -8.61 5.29 5.66
C VAL A 73 -8.31 3.81 5.91
N GLY A 74 -9.15 2.89 5.43
CA GLY A 74 -8.91 1.45 5.48
C GLY A 74 -7.63 1.04 4.74
N PHE A 75 -7.39 1.52 3.52
CA PHE A 75 -6.14 1.28 2.80
C PHE A 75 -4.92 1.84 3.53
N LEU A 76 -5.05 3.03 4.14
CA LEU A 76 -3.98 3.63 4.93
C LEU A 76 -3.68 2.80 6.18
N ALA A 77 -4.70 2.37 6.91
CA ALA A 77 -4.56 1.51 8.09
C ALA A 77 -3.89 0.18 7.73
N LEU A 78 -4.33 -0.45 6.63
CA LEU A 78 -3.73 -1.69 6.13
C LEU A 78 -2.25 -1.48 5.74
N THR A 79 -1.94 -0.37 5.07
CA THR A 79 -0.54 0.01 4.77
C THR A 79 0.26 0.15 6.06
N ALA A 80 -0.26 0.85 7.07
CA ALA A 80 0.43 1.05 8.34
C ALA A 80 0.74 -0.30 9.01
N VAL A 81 -0.20 -1.25 8.98
CA VAL A 81 0.04 -2.62 9.47
C VAL A 81 1.19 -3.28 8.70
N PHE A 82 1.20 -3.21 7.37
CA PHE A 82 2.29 -3.79 6.58
C PHE A 82 3.65 -3.15 6.90
N LEU A 83 3.70 -1.83 7.08
CA LEU A 83 4.92 -1.12 7.47
C LEU A 83 5.39 -1.48 8.88
N LEU A 84 4.48 -1.67 9.83
CA LEU A 84 4.83 -2.14 11.18
C LEU A 84 5.42 -3.55 11.15
N VAL A 85 4.84 -4.45 10.36
CA VAL A 85 5.38 -5.80 10.19
C VAL A 85 6.75 -5.76 9.51
N TYR A 86 6.89 -4.95 8.45
CA TYR A 86 8.18 -4.69 7.81
C TYR A 86 9.23 -4.21 8.84
N ALA A 87 8.91 -3.18 9.62
CA ALA A 87 9.81 -2.60 10.61
C ALA A 87 10.19 -3.62 11.72
N GLY A 88 9.24 -4.46 12.14
CA GLY A 88 9.50 -5.54 13.08
C GLY A 88 10.54 -6.54 12.56
N PHE A 89 10.42 -6.95 11.30
CA PHE A 89 11.40 -7.85 10.69
C PHE A 89 12.74 -7.17 10.41
N GLU A 90 12.75 -5.88 10.07
CA GLU A 90 13.97 -5.12 9.87
C GLU A 90 14.79 -5.00 11.16
N GLN A 91 14.14 -4.75 12.31
CA GLN A 91 14.80 -4.70 13.61
C GLN A 91 15.38 -6.06 14.05
N VAL A 92 14.64 -7.16 13.83
CA VAL A 92 15.11 -8.53 14.14
C VAL A 92 16.33 -8.91 13.29
N SER A 93 16.48 -8.32 12.11
CA SER A 93 17.63 -8.52 11.23
C SER A 93 18.92 -7.83 11.73
N GLY A 94 18.89 -7.18 12.91
CA GLY A 94 20.08 -6.63 13.59
C GLY A 94 20.71 -5.42 12.91
N THR A 95 19.98 -4.72 12.04
CA THR A 95 20.51 -3.58 11.29
C THR A 95 20.11 -2.27 11.99
N PRO A 96 21.05 -1.42 12.43
CA PRO A 96 20.72 -0.06 12.85
C PRO A 96 20.13 0.67 11.64
N SER A 97 18.91 1.19 11.78
CA SER A 97 18.36 2.15 10.81
C SER A 97 19.39 3.24 10.59
N ALA A 98 19.82 3.45 9.34
CA ALA A 98 20.77 4.49 8.94
C ALA A 98 20.15 5.90 9.05
N ALA A 99 19.37 6.15 10.09
CA ALA A 99 18.98 7.46 10.57
C ALA A 99 19.97 7.89 11.65
N ARG A 100 21.12 8.41 11.21
CA ARG A 100 21.88 9.45 11.92
C ARG A 100 22.16 10.57 10.94
#